data_AF-A0A165FAE0-F1
#
_entry.id   AF-A0A165FAE0-F1
#
_cell.length_a   1.000
_cell.length_b   1.000
_cell.length_c   1.000
_cell.angle_alpha   90.00
_cell.angle_beta   90.00
_cell.angle_gamma   90.00
#
_symmetry.space_group_name_H-M   'P 1'
#
loop_
_entity.id
_entity.type
_entity.pdbx_description
1 polymer ?
#
loop_
_entity_poly.entity_id
_entity_poly.type
_entity_poly.pdbx_seq_one_letter_code
_entity_poly.pdbx_strand_id
1 'polypeptide(L)' 'MSDATTERPAHYNLPIDPSAYSLQPDEAAFFKEQTGLHDDEVLKEHILAVQAEAYQASNVYPYPCIRVFNFTTYVSRCE' A
#
# COMPACT_ATOMS: atom_id res chain seq x y z
N MET A 1 32.18 9.98 15.05
CA MET A 1 31.48 8.68 15.20
C MET A 1 30.01 8.94 14.95
N SER A 2 29.47 8.26 13.95
CA SER A 2 28.22 8.55 13.28
C SER A 2 27.04 7.99 14.07
N ASP A 3 26.35 8.84 14.82
CA ASP A 3 25.03 8.53 15.36
C ASP A 3 23.99 9.29 14.53
N ALA A 4 23.65 8.73 13.38
CA ALA A 4 22.54 9.22 12.58
C ALA A 4 21.30 8.43 13.00
N THR A 5 20.81 8.72 14.21
CA THR A 5 19.42 8.43 14.55
C THR A 5 18.56 9.24 13.59
N THR A 6 18.22 8.64 12.45
CA THR A 6 17.30 9.21 11.45
C THR A 6 15.90 9.08 12.03
N GLU A 7 15.54 10.02 12.90
CA GLU A 7 14.18 10.16 13.36
C GLU A 7 13.32 10.64 12.20
N ARG A 8 12.28 9.86 11.89
CA ARG A 8 11.34 10.15 10.81
C ARG A 8 10.68 11.52 11.05
N PRO A 9 10.82 12.49 10.12
CA PRO A 9 10.11 13.76 10.22
C PRO A 9 8.61 13.55 10.44
N ALA A 10 8.00 14.30 11.35
CA ALA A 10 6.60 14.10 11.77
C ALA A 10 5.58 14.15 10.61
N HIS A 11 5.90 14.83 9.51
CA HIS A 11 5.07 14.88 8.31
C HIS A 11 5.03 13.55 7.52
N TYR A 12 5.81 12.55 7.91
CA TYR A 12 5.79 11.19 7.38
C TYR A 12 5.08 10.19 8.30
N ASN A 13 4.47 10.67 9.39
CA ASN A 13 3.51 9.92 10.22
C ASN A 13 2.08 10.12 9.69
N LEU A 14 1.88 10.03 8.38
CA LEU A 14 0.54 10.17 7.83
C LEU A 14 -0.19 8.82 7.94
N PRO A 15 -1.40 8.78 8.53
CA PRO A 15 -2.17 7.56 8.55
C PRO A 15 -2.49 7.12 7.12
N ILE A 16 -2.47 5.81 6.93
CA ILE A 16 -3.05 5.16 5.76
C ILE A 16 -4.56 5.37 5.85
N ASP A 17 -5.16 5.84 4.76
CA ASP A 17 -6.62 5.96 4.66
C ASP A 17 -7.15 4.70 3.95
N PRO A 18 -7.83 3.78 4.65
CA PRO A 18 -8.35 2.56 4.05
C PRO A 18 -9.51 2.82 3.07
N SER A 19 -10.08 4.04 3.05
CA SER A 19 -11.11 4.42 2.08
C SER A 19 -10.53 4.70 0.70
N ALA A 20 -9.22 4.95 0.59
CA ALA A 20 -8.51 5.04 -0.68
C ALA A 20 -8.33 3.68 -1.38
N TYR A 21 -8.59 2.57 -0.67
CA TYR A 21 -8.59 1.25 -1.29
C TYR A 21 -9.81 1.09 -2.20
N SER A 22 -9.55 0.99 -3.50
CA SER A 22 -10.56 0.69 -4.51
C SER A 22 -9.90 -0.15 -5.61
N LEU A 23 -10.20 -1.44 -5.62
CA LEU A 23 -9.82 -2.35 -6.70
C LEU A 23 -10.94 -2.43 -7.73
N GLN A 24 -10.58 -2.39 -9.00
CA GLN A 24 -11.48 -2.78 -10.08
C GLN A 24 -11.63 -4.32 -10.12
N PRO A 25 -12.69 -4.86 -10.74
CA PRO A 25 -12.96 -6.30 -10.76
C PRO A 25 -11.84 -7.13 -11.39
N ASP A 26 -11.18 -6.59 -12.42
CA ASP A 26 -10.03 -7.19 -13.10
C ASP A 26 -8.78 -7.20 -12.22
N GLU A 27 -8.53 -6.10 -11.51
CA GLU A 27 -7.41 -5.99 -10.55
C GLU A 27 -7.64 -6.94 -9.36
N ALA A 28 -8.86 -7.01 -8.85
CA ALA A 28 -9.24 -7.96 -7.81
C ALA A 28 -9.00 -9.40 -8.29
N ALA A 29 -9.45 -9.77 -9.49
CA ALA A 29 -9.21 -11.11 -10.04
C ALA A 29 -7.70 -11.44 -10.12
N PHE A 30 -6.88 -10.50 -10.55
CA PHE A 30 -5.42 -10.66 -10.56
C PHE A 30 -4.86 -10.91 -9.15
N PHE A 31 -5.22 -10.08 -8.17
CA PHE A 31 -4.73 -10.28 -6.81
C PHE A 31 -5.25 -11.57 -6.16
N LYS A 32 -6.48 -11.98 -6.45
CA LYS A 32 -7.02 -13.29 -6.03
C LYS A 32 -6.20 -14.45 -6.59
N GLU A 33 -5.82 -14.38 -7.87
CA GLU A 33 -4.97 -15.39 -8.50
C GLU A 33 -3.57 -15.43 -7.87
N GLN A 34 -2.95 -14.27 -7.62
CA GLN A 34 -1.60 -14.20 -7.06
C GLN A 34 -1.52 -14.60 -5.58
N THR A 35 -2.54 -14.25 -4.79
CA THR A 35 -2.57 -14.53 -3.35
C THR A 35 -3.20 -15.88 -3.02
N GLY A 36 -3.96 -16.46 -3.95
CA GLY A 36 -4.81 -17.63 -3.69
C GLY A 36 -6.02 -17.33 -2.80
N LEU A 37 -6.27 -16.05 -2.48
CA LEU A 37 -7.41 -15.61 -1.69
C LEU A 37 -8.60 -15.38 -2.62
N HIS A 38 -9.67 -16.16 -2.48
CA HIS A 38 -10.87 -16.00 -3.33
C HIS A 38 -11.93 -15.06 -2.73
N ASP A 39 -11.82 -14.79 -1.43
CA ASP A 39 -12.73 -13.94 -0.69
C ASP A 39 -12.29 -12.46 -0.75
N ASP A 40 -13.23 -11.57 -1.10
CA ASP A 40 -12.97 -10.14 -1.28
C ASP A 40 -12.64 -9.42 0.03
N GLU A 41 -13.23 -9.84 1.14
CA GLU A 41 -12.98 -9.23 2.45
C GLU A 41 -11.58 -9.60 2.94
N VAL A 42 -11.23 -10.88 2.83
CA VAL A 42 -9.90 -11.40 3.19
C VAL A 42 -8.82 -10.80 2.30
N LEU A 43 -9.09 -10.65 1.00
CA LEU A 43 -8.15 -10.02 0.07
C LEU A 43 -7.88 -8.56 0.45
N LYS A 44 -8.94 -7.81 0.78
CA LYS A 44 -8.81 -6.42 1.22
C LYS A 44 -7.98 -6.32 2.50
N GLU A 45 -8.27 -7.12 3.50
CA GLU A 45 -7.50 -7.15 4.76
C GLU A 45 -6.03 -7.47 4.50
N HIS A 46 -5.75 -8.44 3.62
CA HIS A 46 -4.38 -8.80 3.26
C HIS A 46 -3.62 -7.64 2.63
N ILE A 47 -4.23 -6.93 1.66
CA ILE A 47 -3.60 -5.79 0.99
C ILE A 47 -3.35 -4.63 1.98
N LEU A 48 -4.29 -4.37 2.89
CA LEU A 48 -4.13 -3.36 3.95
C LEU A 48 -2.98 -3.70 4.90
N ALA A 49 -2.84 -4.97 5.29
CA ALA A 49 -1.76 -5.42 6.15
C ALA A 49 -0.39 -5.24 5.47
N VAL A 50 -0.24 -5.73 4.24
CA VAL A 50 1.01 -5.61 3.46
C VAL A 50 1.39 -4.16 3.23
N GLN A 51 0.42 -3.29 2.95
CA GLN A 51 0.66 -1.86 2.80
C GLN A 51 1.17 -1.22 4.09
N ALA A 52 0.56 -1.54 5.24
CA ALA A 52 0.98 -1.02 6.54
C ALA A 52 2.41 -1.46 6.87
N GLU A 53 2.74 -2.73 6.64
CA GLU A 53 4.08 -3.26 6.81
C GLU A 53 5.09 -2.57 5.87
N ALA A 54 4.76 -2.42 4.59
CA ALA A 54 5.64 -1.75 3.62
C ALA A 54 5.84 -0.27 3.94
N TYR A 55 4.79 0.43 4.38
CA TYR A 55 4.86 1.84 4.76
C TYR A 55 5.68 2.05 6.05
N GLN A 56 5.57 1.12 7.01
CA GLN A 56 6.39 1.12 8.23
C GLN A 56 7.86 0.76 7.95
N ALA A 57 8.10 -0.26 7.12
CA ALA A 57 9.44 -0.67 6.70
C ALA A 57 10.16 0.43 5.92
N SER A 58 9.41 1.29 5.24
CA SER A 58 9.86 2.49 4.53
C SER A 58 10.25 3.65 5.46
N ASN A 59 10.73 3.36 6.68
CA ASN A 59 11.04 4.34 7.72
C ASN A 59 12.10 5.38 7.31
N VAL A 60 12.94 5.05 6.33
CA VAL A 60 13.96 5.94 5.76
C VAL A 60 13.42 6.77 4.58
N TYR A 61 12.51 6.19 3.77
CA TYR A 61 11.96 6.82 2.56
C TYR A 61 10.46 6.54 2.42
N PRO A 62 9.60 7.45 2.86
CA PRO A 62 8.16 7.27 2.83
C PRO A 62 7.66 7.43 1.39
N TYR A 63 7.30 6.31 0.77
CA TYR A 63 6.77 6.29 -0.58
C TYR A 63 5.27 6.64 -0.58
N PRO A 64 4.87 7.83 -1.09
CA PRO A 64 3.47 8.23 -1.09
C PRO A 64 2.61 7.34 -1.99
N CYS A 65 3.19 6.71 -3.01
CA CYS A 65 2.51 5.76 -3.89
C CYS A 65 2.03 4.49 -3.16
N ILE A 66 2.73 4.05 -2.10
CA ILE A 66 2.30 2.93 -1.26
C ILE A 66 1.12 3.37 -0.40
N ARG A 67 1.17 4.59 0.16
CA ARG A 67 0.12 5.13 1.02
C ARG A 67 -1.24 5.27 0.31
N VAL A 68 -1.25 5.60 -0.98
CA VAL A 68 -2.48 5.85 -1.75
C VAL A 68 -2.92 4.68 -2.62
N PHE A 69 -2.42 3.46 -2.37
CA PHE A 69 -2.74 2.25 -3.15
C PHE A 69 -2.46 2.37 -4.65
N ASN A 70 -1.56 3.26 -5.06
CA ASN A 70 -1.27 3.44 -6.48
C ASN A 70 -0.57 2.21 -7.11
N PHE A 71 -0.14 1.25 -6.28
CA PHE A 71 0.41 -0.04 -6.69
C PHE A 71 -0.67 -1.08 -6.98
N THR A 72 -1.90 -0.88 -6.50
CA THR A 72 -3.01 -1.81 -6.72
C THR A 72 -3.80 -1.48 -7.97
N THR A 73 -3.66 -0.25 -8.46
CA THR A 73 -4.41 0.25 -9.61
C THR A 73 -3.55 0.25 -10.87
N TYR A 74 -4.06 -0.31 -11.96
CA TYR A 74 -3.46 -0.15 -13.28
C TYR A 74 -4.01 1.12 -13.95
N VAL A 75 -3.26 2.21 -13.82
CA VAL A 75 -3.60 3.47 -14.50
C VAL A 75 -3.20 3.35 -15.97
N SER A 76 -4.10 2.81 -16.79
CA SER A 76 -4.02 2.91 -18.25
C SER A 76 -4.16 4.39 -18.62
N ARG A 77 -3.06 5.12 -18.69
CA ARG A 77 -3.10 6.50 -19.15
C ARG A 77 -3.25 6.50 -20.67
N CYS A 78 -4.49 6.43 -21.13
CA CYS A 78 -4.92 6.75 -22.49
C CYS A 78 -6.17 7.64 -22.38
N GLU A 79 -5.96 8.96 -22.35
CA GLU A 79 -6.33 9.95 -23.38
C GLU A 79 -5.81 11.33 -22.98
#